data_AF-A0A371HHQ1-F1
#
_entry.id   AF-A0A371HHQ1-F1
#
_cell.length_a   1.000
_cell.length_b   1.000
_cell.length_c   1.000
_cell.angle_alpha   90.00
_cell.angle_beta   90.00
_cell.angle_gamma   90.00
#
_symmetry.space_group_name_H-M   'P 1'
#
loop_
_entity.id
_entity.type
_entity.pdbx_description
1 polymer ?
#
loop_
_entity_poly.entity_id
_entity_poly.type
_entity_poly.pdbx_seq_one_letter_code
_entity_poly.pdbx_strand_id
1 'polypeptide(L)'
;MGPFPISNGYSYILVAIDYVSRWIEAIATKTNDAKVVVDFLKSNIFCRFGVLKALISDQAMASLLHKYGVVHKVATTYYPQTNSQVEAFNREIKKML
;
A
#
# COMPACT_ATOMS: atom_id res chain seq x y z
N MET A 1 -1.54 -2.69 6.29
CA MET A 1 -1.09 -2.84 7.70
C MET A 1 -2.29 -3.17 8.59
N GLY A 2 -2.13 -4.02 9.61
CA GLY A 2 -3.21 -4.34 10.57
C GLY A 2 -3.42 -5.85 10.77
N PRO A 3 -4.29 -6.27 11.71
CA PRO A 3 -5.40 -5.49 12.24
C PRO A 3 -5.03 -4.57 13.44
N PHE A 4 -5.49 -3.32 13.38
CA PHE A 4 -5.49 -2.34 14.47
C PHE A 4 -6.79 -2.43 15.28
N PRO A 5 -6.85 -1.85 16.50
CA PRO A 5 -8.11 -1.69 17.22
C PRO A 5 -9.18 -1.05 16.32
N ILE A 6 -10.37 -1.64 16.31
CA ILE A 6 -11.44 -1.22 15.41
C ILE A 6 -11.90 0.19 15.80
N SER A 7 -11.78 1.13 14.87
CA SER A 7 -12.33 2.48 15.01
C SER A 7 -13.35 2.72 13.90
N ASN A 8 -14.62 2.95 14.25
CA ASN A 8 -15.72 3.16 13.30
C ASN A 8 -15.84 2.06 12.22
N GLY A 9 -15.51 0.82 12.58
CA GLY A 9 -15.51 -0.34 11.68
C GLY A 9 -14.28 -0.47 10.77
N TYR A 10 -13.29 0.41 10.90
CA TYR A 10 -11.99 0.34 10.20
C TYR A 10 -10.94 -0.32 11.10
N SER A 11 -10.20 -1.27 10.54
CA SER A 11 -9.19 -2.06 11.27
C SER A 11 -7.88 -2.21 10.51
N TYR A 12 -7.85 -1.79 9.25
CA TYR A 12 -6.67 -1.84 8.41
C TYR A 12 -6.30 -0.44 7.96
N ILE A 13 -5.01 -0.24 7.68
CA ILE A 13 -4.50 0.97 7.06
C ILE A 13 -3.72 0.55 5.83
N LEU A 14 -4.14 1.07 4.68
CA LEU A 14 -3.41 0.94 3.43
C LEU A 14 -2.52 2.16 3.27
N VAL A 15 -1.24 1.93 3.00
CA VAL A 15 -0.23 2.97 2.87
C VAL A 15 0.45 2.80 1.52
N ALA A 16 0.52 3.86 0.73
CA ALA A 16 1.32 3.95 -0.48
C ALA A 16 2.38 5.02 -0.30
N ILE A 17 3.62 4.69 -0.65
CA ILE A 17 4.77 5.58 -0.50
C ILE A 17 5.40 5.77 -1.88
N ASP A 18 5.53 7.01 -2.32
CA ASP A 18 6.33 7.33 -3.49
C ASP A 18 7.82 7.28 -3.14
N TYR A 19 8.57 6.49 -3.88
CA TYR A 19 9.97 6.22 -3.58
C TYR A 19 10.87 7.45 -3.76
N VAL A 20 10.55 8.34 -4.71
CA VAL A 20 11.41 9.47 -5.07
C VAL A 20 11.14 10.68 -4.18
N SER A 21 9.87 11.08 -4.09
CA SER A 21 9.44 12.24 -3.31
C SER A 21 9.26 11.93 -1.82
N ARG A 22 9.28 10.65 -1.43
CA ARG A 22 8.90 10.17 -0.09
C ARG A 22 7.50 10.61 0.33
N TRP A 23 6.64 10.90 -0.64
CA TRP A 23 5.25 11.25 -0.38
C TRP A 23 4.47 10.01 0.08
N ILE A 24 3.55 10.20 1.02
CA ILE A 24 2.80 9.12 1.67
C ILE A 24 1.31 9.39 1.54
N GLU A 25 0.59 8.39 1.05
CA GLU A 25 -0.87 8.36 1.09
C GLU A 25 -1.30 7.21 1.98
N ALA A 26 -2.07 7.51 3.03
CA ALA A 26 -2.61 6.50 3.95
C ALA A 26 -4.13 6.60 4.00
N ILE A 27 -4.81 5.46 3.90
CA ILE A 27 -6.27 5.36 4.04
C ILE A 27 -6.62 4.24 5.02
N ALA A 28 -7.62 4.49 5.88
CA ALA A 28 -8.19 3.46 6.73
C ALA A 28 -9.17 2.59 5.92
N THR A 29 -9.04 1.27 6.02
CA THR A 29 -9.91 0.30 5.35
C THR A 29 -10.52 -0.67 6.34
N LYS A 30 -11.75 -1.12 6.05
CA LYS A 30 -12.47 -2.10 6.88
C LYS A 30 -11.99 -3.52 6.59
N THR A 31 -11.53 -3.76 5.37
CA THR A 31 -11.00 -5.04 4.91
C THR A 31 -9.69 -4.82 4.16
N ASN A 32 -8.89 -5.89 4.04
CA ASN A 32 -7.67 -5.93 3.24
C ASN A 32 -7.93 -6.56 1.85
N ASP A 33 -9.12 -6.32 1.30
CA ASP A 33 -9.52 -6.94 0.04
C ASP A 33 -8.83 -6.26 -1.15
N ALA A 34 -8.52 -7.07 -2.17
CA ALA A 34 -7.94 -6.60 -3.42
C ALA A 34 -8.72 -5.44 -4.06
N LYS A 35 -10.05 -5.50 -4.00
CA LYS A 35 -10.95 -4.50 -4.58
C LYS A 35 -10.73 -3.14 -3.92
N VAL A 36 -10.60 -3.12 -2.59
CA VAL A 36 -10.36 -1.90 -1.83
C VAL A 36 -9.00 -1.30 -2.19
N VAL A 37 -7.97 -2.13 -2.36
CA VAL A 37 -6.65 -1.69 -2.80
C VAL A 37 -6.71 -1.08 -4.20
N VAL A 38 -7.40 -1.72 -5.14
CA VAL A 38 -7.53 -1.21 -6.52
C VAL A 38 -8.33 0.09 -6.57
N ASP A 39 -9.43 0.19 -5.82
CA ASP A 39 -10.25 1.41 -5.75
C ASP A 39 -9.46 2.57 -5.14
N PHE A 40 -8.62 2.29 -4.13
CA PHE A 40 -7.69 3.25 -3.56
C PHE A 40 -6.67 3.73 -4.60
N LEU A 41 -6.01 2.81 -5.31
CA LEU A 41 -5.02 3.14 -6.34
C LEU A 41 -5.63 3.99 -7.45
N LYS A 42 -6.83 3.62 -7.93
CA LYS A 42 -7.53 4.39 -8.97
C LYS A 42 -7.89 5.79 -8.50
N SER A 43 -8.57 5.89 -7.36
CA SER A 43 -9.16 7.16 -6.89
C SER A 43 -8.12 8.14 -6.35
N ASN A 44 -7.11 7.64 -5.64
CA ASN A 44 -6.15 8.50 -4.93
C ASN A 44 -4.83 8.66 -5.70
N ILE A 45 -4.42 7.65 -6.47
CA ILE A 45 -3.14 7.71 -7.19
C ILE A 45 -3.34 7.97 -8.68
N PHE A 46 -4.05 7.11 -9.41
CA PHE A 46 -4.17 7.23 -10.86
C PHE A 46 -4.89 8.49 -11.31
N CYS A 47 -5.98 8.86 -10.63
CA CYS A 47 -6.70 10.09 -10.93
C CYS A 47 -5.87 11.37 -10.68
N ARG A 48 -4.88 11.33 -9.78
CA ARG A 48 -4.10 12.54 -9.39
C ARG A 48 -2.73 12.61 -10.07
N PHE A 49 -2.05 11.48 -10.22
CA PHE A 49 -0.66 11.39 -10.65
C PHE A 49 -0.46 10.58 -11.93
N GLY A 50 -1.52 9.97 -12.46
CA GLY A 50 -1.44 9.08 -13.62
C GLY A 50 -1.01 7.65 -13.24
N VAL A 51 -0.72 6.84 -14.26
CA VAL A 51 -0.44 5.41 -14.08
C VAL A 51 0.93 5.21 -13.41
N LEU A 52 0.95 4.53 -12.27
CA LEU A 52 2.18 4.13 -11.58
C LEU A 52 3.06 3.27 -12.49
N LYS A 53 4.35 3.61 -12.60
CA LYS A 53 5.33 2.87 -13.43
C LYS A 53 5.71 1.52 -12.82
N ALA A 54 5.66 1.40 -11.50
CA ALA A 54 5.85 0.15 -10.78
C ALA A 54 5.15 0.23 -9.43
N LEU A 55 4.42 -0.83 -9.07
CA LEU A 55 3.88 -1.00 -7.73
C LEU A 55 4.63 -2.16 -7.06
N ILE A 56 5.11 -1.92 -5.85
CA ILE A 56 5.78 -2.93 -5.03
C ILE A 56 4.84 -3.31 -3.90
N SER A 57 4.39 -4.56 -3.90
CA SER A 57 3.50 -5.11 -2.90
C SER A 57 3.88 -6.56 -2.59
N ASP A 58 3.32 -7.09 -1.51
CA ASP A 58 3.54 -8.47 -1.09
C ASP A 58 3.03 -9.45 -2.16
N GLN A 59 3.63 -10.64 -2.18
CA GLN A 59 3.37 -11.66 -3.20
C GLN A 59 1.88 -12.04 -3.34
N ALA A 60 1.09 -11.91 -2.27
CA ALA A 60 -0.35 -12.14 -2.29
C ALA A 60 -1.12 -11.09 -3.12
N MET A 61 -0.62 -9.86 -3.22
CA MET A 61 -1.24 -8.77 -3.99
C MET A 61 -0.76 -8.77 -5.45
N ALA A 62 0.39 -9.37 -5.73
CA ALA A 62 0.98 -9.45 -7.07
C ALA A 62 0.04 -10.09 -8.11
N SER A 63 -0.58 -11.21 -7.75
CA SER A 63 -1.51 -11.95 -8.62
C SER A 63 -2.79 -11.15 -8.91
N LEU A 64 -3.25 -10.37 -7.92
CA LEU A 64 -4.43 -9.52 -8.03
C LEU A 64 -4.16 -8.31 -8.93
N LEU A 65 -3.02 -7.63 -8.75
CA LEU A 65 -2.63 -6.45 -9.52
C LEU A 65 -2.33 -6.76 -10.99
N HIS A 66 -1.80 -7.96 -11.27
CA HIS A 66 -1.59 -8.45 -12.63
C HIS A 66 -2.90 -8.51 -13.43
N LYS A 67 -4.02 -8.91 -12.78
CA LYS A 67 -5.36 -8.94 -13.41
C LYS A 67 -5.85 -7.55 -13.82
N TYR A 68 -5.36 -6.48 -13.19
CA TYR A 68 -5.76 -5.11 -13.46
C TYR A 68 -4.76 -4.34 -14.35
N GLY A 69 -3.79 -5.03 -14.95
CA GLY A 69 -2.82 -4.41 -15.88
C GLY A 69 -1.77 -3.53 -15.20
N VAL A 70 -1.64 -3.61 -13.87
CA VAL A 70 -0.61 -2.87 -13.13
C VAL A 70 0.69 -3.67 -13.19
N VAL A 71 1.76 -3.06 -13.73
CA VAL A 71 3.09 -3.65 -13.74
C VAL A 71 3.60 -3.72 -12.30
N HIS A 72 3.44 -4.88 -11.70
CA HIS A 72 3.85 -5.15 -10.33
C HIS A 72 5.31 -5.62 -10.29
N LYS A 73 6.16 -4.93 -9.55
CA LYS A 73 7.47 -5.44 -9.17
C LYS A 73 7.32 -6.10 -7.80
N VAL A 74 7.36 -7.43 -7.77
CA VAL A 74 7.29 -8.19 -6.52
C VAL A 74 8.48 -7.79 -5.63
N ALA A 75 8.21 -7.26 -4.44
CA ALA A 75 9.21 -7.27 -3.39
C ALA A 75 9.39 -8.74 -2.97
N THR A 76 10.49 -9.33 -3.38
CA THR A 76 10.93 -10.60 -2.79
C THR A 76 11.14 -10.36 -1.29
N THR A 77 10.68 -11.30 -0.47
CA THR A 77 10.78 -11.32 1.00
C THR A 77 12.19 -11.09 1.56
N TYR A 78 13.22 -11.07 0.71
CA TYR A 78 14.63 -10.95 1.04
C TYR A 78 15.32 -9.67 0.48
N TYR A 79 14.58 -8.64 0.06
CA TYR A 79 15.16 -7.32 -0.27
C TYR A 79 14.96 -6.30 0.87
N PRO A 80 15.85 -6.27 1.89
CA PRO A 80 15.69 -5.41 3.07
C PRO A 80 15.76 -3.91 2.76
N GLN A 81 16.30 -3.50 1.61
CA GLN A 81 16.41 -2.08 1.26
C GLN A 81 15.07 -1.43 0.91
N THR A 82 14.15 -2.16 0.29
CA THR A 82 12.82 -1.63 -0.05
C THR A 82 11.86 -1.75 1.12
N ASN A 83 11.93 -2.86 1.86
CA ASN A 83 11.12 -3.04 3.07
C ASN A 83 11.59 -2.18 4.24
N SER A 84 12.88 -1.79 4.34
CA SER A 84 13.35 -0.96 5.46
C SER A 84 12.72 0.43 5.50
N GLN A 85 12.48 1.05 4.34
CA GLN A 85 11.79 2.35 4.29
C GLN A 85 10.34 2.21 4.72
N VAL A 86 9.63 1.23 4.16
CA VAL A 86 8.24 0.93 4.52
C VAL A 86 8.13 0.58 6.01
N GLU A 87 9.06 -0.20 6.56
CA GLU A 87 9.11 -0.54 7.98
C GLU A 87 9.35 0.68 8.89
N ALA A 88 10.23 1.60 8.50
CA ALA A 88 10.48 2.82 9.27
C ALA A 88 9.21 3.69 9.34
N PHE A 89 8.56 3.93 8.20
CA PHE A 89 7.30 4.67 8.16
C PHE A 89 6.18 3.95 8.91
N ASN A 90 6.12 2.62 8.79
CA ASN A 90 5.16 1.81 9.52
C ASN A 90 5.32 1.95 11.05
N ARG A 91 6.57 2.05 11.55
CA ARG A 91 6.83 2.32 12.97
C ARG A 91 6.41 3.72 13.37
N GLU A 92 6.61 4.70 12.50
CA GLU A 92 6.28 6.10 12.77
C GLU A 92 4.76 6.31 12.81
N ILE A 93 4.03 5.76 11.84
CA ILE A 93 2.55 5.74 11.84
C ILE A 93 2.01 5.05 13.10
N LYS A 94 2.59 3.90 13.49
CA LYS A 94 2.22 3.19 14.73
C LYS A 94 2.48 3.97 16.02
N LYS A 95 3.37 4.97 16.01
CA LYS A 95 3.58 5.86 17.16
C LYS A 95 2.55 6.98 17.25
N MET A 96 1.96 7.36 16.11
CA MET A 96 0.97 8.44 16.02
C MET A 96 -0.47 7.97 16.22
N LEU A 97 -0.70 6.65 16.14
CA LEU A 97 -1.99 5.97 16.36
C LEU A 97 -2.04 5.37 17.76
#